data_AF-A0A4U7DGD9-F1
#
_entry.id   AF-A0A4U7DGD9-F1
#
_cell.length_a   1.000
_cell.length_b   1.000
_cell.length_c   1.000
_cell.angle_alpha   90.00
_cell.angle_beta   90.00
_cell.angle_gamma   90.00
#
_symmetry.space_group_name_H-M   'P 1'
#
loop_
_entity.id
_entity.type
_entity.pdbx_description
1 polymer ?
#
loop_
_entity_poly.entity_id
_entity_poly.type
_entity_poly.pdbx_seq_one_letter_code
_entity_poly.pdbx_strand_id
1 'polypeptide(L)'
;MGLFSSGPSYTDREEKMLDLVFNSSNDGKRRDAIDKLARTENAATALDEIAYDHSERWVRREAIDKLEYARGKEELMELAFDLDDEDLRLRCVEALDSINAGSELAEIAQYDDGSVGRKASKVM
;
A
#
# COMPACT_ATOMS: atom_id res chain seq x y z
N MET A 1 -19.75 9.91 -26.04
CA MET A 1 -19.56 10.37 -24.64
C MET A 1 -19.46 9.14 -23.77
N GLY A 2 -18.41 9.05 -22.98
CA GLY A 2 -18.11 7.91 -22.10
C GLY A 2 -16.65 7.97 -21.70
N LEU A 3 -16.36 8.83 -20.71
CA LEU A 3 -15.09 8.86 -20.01
C LEU A 3 -14.97 7.52 -19.26
N PHE A 4 -14.20 6.57 -19.76
CA PHE A 4 -13.78 5.42 -18.95
C PHE A 4 -12.42 5.76 -18.38
N SER A 5 -12.43 5.95 -17.07
CA SER A 5 -11.27 6.16 -16.20
C SER A 5 -10.17 5.18 -16.58
N SER A 6 -9.00 5.68 -16.98
CA SER A 6 -7.82 4.85 -17.22
C SER A 6 -7.27 4.46 -15.85
N GLY A 7 -7.90 3.49 -15.21
CA GLY A 7 -7.30 2.80 -14.07
C GLY A 7 -6.00 2.10 -14.49
N PRO A 8 -5.22 1.59 -13.53
CA PRO A 8 -4.02 0.81 -13.84
C PRO A 8 -4.34 -0.31 -14.84
N SER A 9 -3.51 -0.45 -15.86
CA SER A 9 -3.66 -1.51 -16.86
C SER A 9 -3.00 -2.79 -16.36
N TYR A 10 -3.77 -3.63 -15.68
CA TYR A 10 -3.31 -4.94 -15.23
C TYR A 10 -3.34 -5.98 -16.35
N THR A 11 -2.48 -6.99 -16.23
CA THR A 11 -2.59 -8.22 -17.02
C THR A 11 -3.77 -9.07 -16.51
N ASP A 12 -4.35 -9.92 -17.36
CA ASP A 12 -5.39 -10.90 -16.95
C ASP A 12 -4.98 -11.72 -15.71
N ARG A 13 -3.67 -11.95 -15.54
CA ARG A 13 -3.13 -12.66 -14.39
C ARG A 13 -3.21 -11.82 -13.13
N GLU A 14 -2.85 -10.54 -13.18
CA GLU A 14 -2.92 -9.60 -12.07
C GLU A 14 -4.38 -9.34 -11.66
N GLU A 15 -5.27 -9.14 -12.63
CA GLU A 15 -6.72 -9.02 -12.38
C GLU A 15 -7.26 -10.23 -11.62
N LYS A 16 -6.88 -11.44 -12.03
CA LYS A 16 -7.27 -12.67 -11.34
C LYS A 16 -6.70 -12.76 -9.92
N MET A 17 -5.52 -12.20 -9.68
CA MET A 17 -4.94 -12.18 -8.33
C MET A 17 -5.65 -11.15 -7.46
N LEU A 18 -5.97 -9.97 -7.98
CA LEU A 18 -6.80 -8.98 -7.30
C LEU A 18 -8.19 -9.56 -6.95
N ASP A 19 -8.85 -10.23 -7.90
CA ASP A 19 -10.12 -10.93 -7.65
C ASP A 19 -10.01 -11.95 -6.51
N LEU A 20 -8.92 -12.71 -6.45
CA LEU A 20 -8.68 -13.63 -5.34
C LEU A 20 -8.50 -12.90 -4.01
N VAL A 21 -7.82 -11.75 -3.99
CA VAL A 21 -7.67 -10.95 -2.76
C VAL A 21 -9.02 -10.41 -2.29
N PHE A 22 -9.80 -9.79 -3.17
CA PHE A 22 -11.05 -9.12 -2.76
C PHE A 22 -12.21 -10.09 -2.51
N ASN A 23 -12.29 -11.19 -3.25
CA ASN A 23 -13.50 -12.03 -3.29
C ASN A 23 -13.32 -13.43 -2.71
N SER A 24 -12.09 -13.89 -2.45
CA SER A 24 -11.90 -15.23 -1.90
C SER A 24 -12.19 -15.27 -0.40
N SER A 25 -13.05 -16.20 0.02
CA SER A 25 -13.26 -16.52 1.44
C SER A 25 -12.10 -17.30 2.08
N ASN A 26 -11.07 -17.68 1.32
CA ASN A 26 -9.93 -18.43 1.82
C ASN A 26 -8.72 -17.51 2.03
N ASP A 27 -8.39 -17.25 3.30
CA ASP A 27 -7.28 -16.37 3.67
C ASP A 27 -5.92 -16.83 3.10
N GLY A 28 -5.72 -18.14 2.96
CA GLY A 28 -4.51 -18.70 2.35
C GLY A 28 -4.38 -18.33 0.87
N LYS A 29 -5.50 -18.34 0.13
CA LYS A 29 -5.52 -17.87 -1.26
C LYS A 29 -5.33 -16.36 -1.35
N ARG A 30 -5.91 -15.58 -0.43
CA ARG A 30 -5.69 -14.13 -0.36
C ARG A 30 -4.22 -13.81 -0.16
N ARG A 31 -3.56 -14.42 0.84
CA ARG A 31 -2.12 -14.25 1.10
C ARG A 31 -1.25 -14.65 -0.09
N ASP A 32 -1.51 -15.82 -0.68
CA ASP A 32 -0.76 -16.29 -1.85
C ASP A 32 -0.94 -15.37 -3.06
N ALA A 33 -2.12 -14.77 -3.25
CA ALA A 33 -2.36 -13.79 -4.30
C ALA A 33 -1.59 -12.48 -4.05
N ILE A 34 -1.61 -11.95 -2.83
CA ILE A 34 -0.83 -10.77 -2.40
C ILE A 34 0.68 -11.02 -2.62
N ASP A 35 1.19 -12.18 -2.20
CA ASP A 35 2.60 -12.56 -2.39
C ASP A 35 3.01 -12.64 -3.86
N LYS A 36 2.08 -13.03 -4.74
CA LYS A 36 2.33 -13.09 -6.18
C LYS A 36 2.25 -11.72 -6.84
N LEU A 37 1.32 -10.87 -6.43
CA LEU A 37 1.21 -9.48 -6.86
C LEU A 37 2.48 -8.70 -6.50
N ALA A 38 3.03 -8.92 -5.31
CA ALA A 38 4.29 -8.31 -4.86
C ALA A 38 5.53 -8.64 -5.72
N ARG A 39 5.40 -9.53 -6.70
CA ARG A 39 6.47 -9.96 -7.62
C ARG A 39 6.19 -9.61 -9.08
N THR A 40 5.12 -8.86 -9.36
CA THR A 40 4.82 -8.41 -10.72
C THR A 40 5.42 -7.03 -11.00
N GLU A 41 5.37 -6.60 -12.26
CA GLU A 41 5.84 -5.27 -12.66
C GLU A 41 4.96 -4.16 -12.08
N ASN A 42 3.65 -4.40 -11.93
CA ASN A 42 2.70 -3.46 -11.31
C ASN A 42 2.53 -3.68 -9.80
N ALA A 43 3.52 -4.27 -9.13
CA ALA A 43 3.41 -4.65 -7.72
C ALA A 43 2.98 -3.50 -6.83
N ALA A 44 3.60 -2.32 -6.96
CA ALA A 44 3.33 -1.19 -6.09
C ALA A 44 1.88 -0.69 -6.25
N THR A 45 1.45 -0.44 -7.48
CA THR A 45 0.07 -0.02 -7.78
C THR A 45 -0.99 -1.04 -7.33
N ALA A 46 -0.77 -2.33 -7.55
CA ALA A 46 -1.73 -3.36 -7.13
C ALA A 46 -1.84 -3.48 -5.61
N LEU A 47 -0.71 -3.33 -4.90
CA LEU A 47 -0.69 -3.42 -3.44
C LEU A 47 -1.24 -2.15 -2.79
N ASP A 48 -1.05 -0.98 -3.41
CA ASP A 48 -1.69 0.27 -3.02
C ASP A 48 -3.22 0.16 -3.04
N GLU A 49 -3.77 -0.31 -4.16
CA GLU A 49 -5.21 -0.56 -4.32
C GLU A 49 -5.76 -1.48 -3.20
N ILE A 50 -5.04 -2.56 -2.89
CA ILE A 50 -5.43 -3.47 -1.79
C ILE A 50 -5.32 -2.77 -0.42
N ALA A 51 -4.25 -2.02 -0.18
CA ALA A 51 -4.05 -1.32 1.09
C ALA A 51 -5.11 -0.25 1.34
N TYR A 52 -5.53 0.44 0.28
CA TYR A 52 -6.53 1.49 0.33
C TYR A 52 -7.95 0.93 0.46
N ASP A 53 -8.38 0.07 -0.48
CA ASP A 53 -9.80 -0.28 -0.66
C ASP A 53 -10.26 -1.54 0.09
N HIS A 54 -9.35 -2.40 0.55
CA HIS A 54 -9.78 -3.68 1.12
C HIS A 54 -10.47 -3.52 2.48
N SER A 55 -11.62 -4.16 2.68
CA SER A 55 -12.42 -4.02 3.92
C SER A 55 -11.74 -4.59 5.18
N GLU A 56 -11.00 -5.69 5.04
CA GLU A 56 -10.33 -6.35 6.16
C GLU A 56 -8.97 -5.73 6.47
N ARG A 57 -8.82 -5.17 7.68
CA ARG A 57 -7.59 -4.50 8.14
C ARG A 57 -6.33 -5.35 8.03
N TRP A 58 -6.41 -6.67 8.25
CA TRP A 58 -5.22 -7.53 8.15
C TRP A 58 -4.73 -7.66 6.70
N VAL A 59 -5.63 -7.64 5.71
CA VAL A 59 -5.28 -7.68 4.28
C VAL A 59 -4.61 -6.38 3.88
N ARG A 60 -5.17 -5.24 4.30
CA ARG A 60 -4.58 -3.91 4.09
C ARG A 60 -3.17 -3.84 4.67
N ARG A 61 -2.99 -4.33 5.90
CA ARG A 61 -1.67 -4.39 6.56
C ARG A 61 -0.68 -5.27 5.79
N GLU A 62 -1.09 -6.46 5.35
CA GLU A 62 -0.23 -7.34 4.56
C GLU A 62 0.18 -6.66 3.24
N ALA A 63 -0.71 -5.91 2.60
CA ALA A 63 -0.39 -5.17 1.39
C ALA A 63 0.65 -4.07 1.62
N ILE A 64 0.54 -3.31 2.73
CA ILE A 64 1.58 -2.35 3.16
C ILE A 64 2.92 -3.05 3.42
N ASP A 65 2.89 -4.22 4.08
CA ASP A 65 4.10 -5.02 4.31
C ASP A 65 4.74 -5.48 2.99
N LYS A 66 3.95 -5.76 1.94
CA LYS A 66 4.48 -6.06 0.61
C LYS A 66 4.91 -4.83 -0.18
N LEU A 67 4.30 -3.66 0.04
CA LEU A 67 4.77 -2.41 -0.55
C LEU A 67 6.19 -2.09 -0.09
N GLU A 68 6.50 -2.37 1.18
CA GLU A 68 7.86 -2.31 1.71
C GLU A 68 8.82 -3.20 0.91
N TYR A 69 8.44 -4.46 0.68
CA TYR A 69 9.23 -5.40 -0.12
C TYR A 69 9.40 -4.94 -1.58
N ALA A 70 8.33 -4.42 -2.20
CA ALA A 70 8.34 -3.88 -3.55
C ALA A 70 9.04 -2.51 -3.66
N ARG A 71 9.40 -1.90 -2.52
CA ARG A 71 9.96 -0.54 -2.41
C ARG A 71 9.07 0.54 -3.03
N GLY A 72 7.75 0.40 -2.92
CA GLY A 72 6.76 1.39 -3.39
C GLY A 72 6.70 2.62 -2.51
N LYS A 73 7.68 3.52 -2.65
CA LYS A 73 7.85 4.69 -1.76
C LYS A 73 6.72 5.71 -1.92
N GLU A 74 6.32 5.98 -3.16
CA GLU A 74 5.29 6.96 -3.47
C GLU A 74 3.94 6.49 -2.92
N GLU A 75 3.59 5.23 -3.18
CA GLU A 75 2.35 4.61 -2.68
C GLU A 75 2.32 4.56 -1.14
N LEU A 76 3.43 4.19 -0.49
CA LEU A 76 3.50 4.22 0.98
C LEU A 76 3.31 5.63 1.54
N MET A 77 3.83 6.66 0.87
CA MET A 77 3.66 8.04 1.28
C MET A 77 2.22 8.50 1.13
N GLU A 78 1.59 8.23 -0.01
CA GLU A 78 0.18 8.54 -0.27
C GLU A 78 -0.72 7.85 0.78
N LEU A 79 -0.52 6.56 1.04
CA LEU A 79 -1.24 5.83 2.08
C LEU A 79 -1.02 6.41 3.49
N ALA A 80 0.18 6.93 3.78
CA ALA A 80 0.43 7.58 5.07
C ALA A 80 -0.41 8.86 5.25
N PHE A 81 -0.79 9.54 4.18
CA PHE A 81 -1.70 10.69 4.21
C PHE A 81 -3.18 10.29 4.18
N ASP A 82 -3.54 9.34 3.32
CA ASP A 82 -4.94 9.17 2.90
C ASP A 82 -5.71 8.08 3.65
N LEU A 83 -5.03 7.15 4.34
CA LEU A 83 -5.73 6.10 5.07
C LEU A 83 -6.42 6.65 6.33
N ASP A 84 -7.67 6.23 6.58
CA ASP A 84 -8.39 6.61 7.81
C ASP A 84 -7.87 5.92 9.09
N ASP A 85 -7.19 4.78 8.97
CA ASP A 85 -6.69 4.00 10.11
C ASP A 85 -5.27 4.45 10.50
N GLU A 86 -5.16 5.17 11.62
CA GLU A 86 -3.90 5.72 12.13
C GLU A 86 -2.79 4.67 12.29
N ASP A 87 -3.12 3.44 12.71
CA ASP A 87 -2.12 2.39 12.89
C ASP A 87 -1.57 1.92 11.53
N LEU A 88 -2.40 1.89 10.49
CA LEU A 88 -1.94 1.58 9.12
C LEU A 88 -1.08 2.73 8.56
N ARG A 89 -1.47 3.99 8.79
CA ARG A 89 -0.65 5.15 8.40
C ARG A 89 0.73 5.12 9.07
N LEU A 90 0.78 4.81 10.37
CA LEU A 90 2.05 4.65 11.10
C LEU A 90 2.88 3.49 10.55
N ARG A 91 2.23 2.39 10.14
CA ARG A 91 2.93 1.27 9.50
C ARG A 91 3.56 1.67 8.17
N CYS A 92 2.94 2.55 7.38
CA CYS A 92 3.53 3.11 6.16
C CYS A 92 4.81 3.89 6.46
N VAL A 93 4.81 4.74 7.51
CA VAL A 93 6.02 5.47 7.96
C VAL A 93 7.14 4.50 8.36
N GLU A 94 6.82 3.41 9.06
CA GLU A 94 7.81 2.38 9.42
C GLU A 94 8.35 1.63 8.20
N ALA A 95 7.50 1.37 7.19
CA ALA A 95 7.93 0.78 5.93
C ALA A 95 8.87 1.73 5.18
N LEU A 96 8.53 3.02 5.08
CA LEU A 96 9.36 4.05 4.45
C LEU A 96 10.74 4.18 5.10
N ASP A 97 10.80 4.17 6.43
CA ASP A 97 12.05 4.16 7.20
C ASP A 97 12.92 2.93 6.85
N SER A 98 12.32 1.74 6.88
CA SER A 98 13.04 0.49 6.58
C SER A 98 13.68 0.46 5.18
N ILE A 99 13.04 1.11 4.19
CA ILE A 99 13.54 1.19 2.81
C ILE A 99 14.34 2.47 2.53
N ASN A 100 14.69 3.23 3.57
CA ASN A 100 15.45 4.48 3.52
C ASN A 100 14.81 5.51 2.56
N ALA A 101 13.51 5.74 2.71
CA ALA A 101 12.72 6.71 1.96
C ALA A 101 12.70 8.09 2.66
N GLY A 102 13.89 8.67 2.83
CA GLY A 102 14.06 9.90 3.61
C GLY A 102 13.36 11.12 3.03
N SER A 103 13.23 11.19 1.69
CA SER A 103 12.53 12.30 1.04
C SER A 103 11.03 12.28 1.35
N GLU A 104 10.42 11.10 1.26
CA GLU A 104 9.02 10.86 1.54
C GLU A 104 8.71 11.06 3.03
N LEU A 105 9.61 10.60 3.91
CA LEU A 105 9.51 10.86 5.35
C LEU A 105 9.59 12.36 5.68
N ALA A 106 10.46 13.11 5.02
CA ALA A 106 10.57 14.55 5.21
C ALA A 106 9.30 15.28 4.76
N GLU A 107 8.67 14.83 3.67
CA GLU A 107 7.40 15.36 3.19
C GLU A 107 6.25 15.10 4.18
N ILE A 108 6.13 13.86 4.67
CA ILE A 108 5.14 13.50 5.72
C ILE A 108 5.36 14.35 6.98
N ALA A 109 6.62 14.48 7.43
CA ALA A 109 6.97 15.29 8.59
C ALA A 109 6.60 16.78 8.42
N GLN A 110 6.66 17.29 7.20
CA GLN A 110 6.36 18.69 6.89
C GLN A 110 4.85 18.96 6.83
N TYR A 111 4.06 18.03 6.30
CA TYR A 111 2.64 18.27 5.99
C TYR A 111 1.65 17.58 6.94
N ASP A 112 2.08 16.61 7.74
CA ASP A 112 1.27 16.00 8.81
C ASP A 112 1.70 16.54 10.18
N ASP A 113 0.82 17.27 10.88
CA ASP A 113 1.08 17.78 12.23
C ASP A 113 0.67 16.78 13.35
N GLY A 114 0.19 15.60 12.94
CA GLY A 114 -0.33 14.54 13.78
C GLY A 114 0.76 13.61 14.32
N SER A 115 0.32 12.43 14.77
CA SER A 115 1.20 11.36 15.24
C SER A 115 2.10 10.82 14.14
N VAL A 116 1.59 10.77 12.90
CA VAL A 116 2.26 10.26 11.71
C VAL A 116 3.44 11.15 11.34
N GLY A 117 3.25 12.47 11.23
CA GLY A 117 4.36 13.40 10.95
C GLY A 117 5.37 13.52 12.09
N ARG A 118 4.92 13.42 13.35
CA ARG A 118 5.85 13.32 14.51
C ARG A 118 6.69 12.05 14.46
N LYS A 119 6.12 10.92 14.04
CA LYS A 119 6.85 9.66 13.85
C LYS A 119 7.85 9.80 12.69
N ALA A 120 7.44 10.35 11.55
CA ALA A 120 8.30 10.57 10.39
C ALA A 120 9.51 11.47 10.74
N SER A 121 9.27 12.57 11.45
CA SER A 121 10.32 13.48 11.94
C SER A 121 11.33 12.82 12.88
N LYS A 122 10.95 11.74 13.55
CA LYS A 122 11.78 11.06 14.55
C LYS A 122 12.71 10.02 13.93
N VAL A 123 12.33 9.44 12.79
CA VAL A 123 13.06 8.35 12.14
C VAL A 123 13.99 8.83 11.02
N MET A 124 13.84 10.08 10.57
CA MET A 124 14.81 10.76 9.69
C MET A 124 16.07 11.22 10.44
#